data_AF-A0A4W6EKS2-F1
#
_entry.id   AF-A0A4W6EKS2-F1
#
_cell.length_a   1.000
_cell.length_b   1.000
_cell.length_c   1.000
_cell.angle_alpha   90.00
_cell.angle_beta   90.00
_cell.angle_gamma   90.00
#
_symmetry.space_group_name_H-M   'P 1'
#
loop_
_entity.id
_entity.type
_entity.pdbx_description
1 polymer ?
#
loop_
_entity_poly.entity_id
_entity_poly.type
_entity_poly.pdbx_seq_one_letter_code
_entity_poly.pdbx_strand_id
1 'polypeptide(L)'
;MEKDLMELQTLIEVHFESRKKEEEELIHLKERIEKRRSERAEQQRIRSEREKERQKRLEEERARKEEEEAKRRAEDDAKKKKTLTSLHFGGYMQKLVKKRSGKRQTEREKKKKILSERRRSLDIENLSQEKLKEKAKELWEWMYQLEAEKFELQYQFTRQKYEVCLGHNRATEQQSHRQNS
;
A
#
# COMPACT_ATOMS: atom_id res chain seq x y z
N MET A 1 11.46 -3.51 82.68
CA MET A 1 12.57 -2.58 82.38
C MET A 1 13.62 -3.24 81.50
N GLU A 2 14.43 -4.19 81.97
CA GLU A 2 15.43 -4.88 81.11
C GLU A 2 14.82 -5.75 80.01
N LYS A 3 13.73 -6.48 80.32
CA LYS A 3 13.00 -7.29 79.34
C LYS A 3 12.41 -6.44 78.20
N ASP A 4 11.80 -5.31 78.54
CA ASP A 4 11.18 -4.42 77.55
C ASP A 4 12.23 -3.77 76.64
N LEU A 5 13.42 -3.47 77.19
CA LEU A 5 14.55 -2.94 76.42
C LEU A 5 15.09 -4.00 75.43
N MET A 6 15.22 -5.25 75.88
CA MET A 6 15.65 -6.39 75.06
C MET A 6 14.64 -6.72 73.95
N GLU A 7 13.34 -6.68 74.26
CA GLU A 7 12.28 -6.87 73.26
C GLU A 7 12.28 -5.74 72.22
N LEU A 8 12.45 -4.49 72.65
CA LEU A 8 12.53 -3.35 71.73
C LEU A 8 13.74 -3.50 70.78
N GLN A 9 14.90 -3.90 71.31
CA GLN A 9 16.12 -4.08 70.52
C GLN A 9 15.98 -5.22 69.51
N THR A 10 15.33 -6.32 69.90
CA THR A 10 15.01 -7.44 69.01
C THR A 10 14.03 -7.02 67.91
N LEU A 11 13.00 -6.24 68.25
CA LEU A 11 12.00 -5.76 67.29
C LEU A 11 12.63 -4.82 66.25
N ILE A 12 13.56 -3.96 66.68
CA ILE A 12 14.34 -3.08 65.81
C ILE A 12 15.18 -3.91 64.83
N GLU A 13 15.95 -4.88 65.32
CA GLU A 13 16.78 -5.75 64.46
C GLU A 13 15.95 -6.54 63.44
N VAL A 14 14.84 -7.15 63.87
CA VAL A 14 13.93 -7.89 62.98
C VAL A 14 13.34 -6.96 61.92
N HIS A 15 12.95 -5.73 62.29
CA HIS A 15 12.38 -4.79 61.33
C HIS A 15 13.42 -4.35 60.28
N PHE A 16 14.65 -4.05 60.69
CA PHE A 16 15.74 -3.68 59.78
C PHE A 16 16.14 -4.83 58.86
N GLU A 17 16.28 -6.05 59.38
CA GLU A 17 16.58 -7.21 58.53
C GLU A 17 15.47 -7.51 57.54
N SER A 18 14.20 -7.43 57.97
CA SER A 18 13.05 -7.64 57.10
C SER A 18 13.01 -6.59 55.98
N ARG A 19 13.18 -5.30 56.32
CA ARG A 19 13.20 -4.21 55.34
C ARG A 19 14.37 -4.36 54.36
N LYS A 20 15.55 -4.71 54.85
CA LYS A 20 16.73 -4.90 54.00
C LYS A 20 16.54 -6.03 52.99
N LYS A 21 16.01 -7.17 53.43
CA LYS A 21 15.68 -8.30 52.52
C LYS A 21 14.63 -7.90 51.48
N GLU A 22 13.57 -7.21 51.91
CA GLU A 22 12.51 -6.76 51.01
C GLU A 22 13.01 -5.72 49.98
N GLU A 23 13.88 -4.78 50.39
CA GLU A 23 14.52 -3.82 49.49
C GLU A 23 15.45 -4.50 48.48
N GLU A 24 16.27 -5.46 48.90
CA GLU A 24 17.15 -6.24 48.01
C GLU A 24 16.32 -7.03 46.98
N GLU A 25 15.23 -7.67 47.39
CA GLU A 25 14.31 -8.36 46.48
C GLU A 25 13.65 -7.41 45.47
N LEU A 26 13.25 -6.23 45.94
CA LEU A 26 12.61 -5.22 45.10
C LEU A 26 13.58 -4.61 44.09
N ILE A 27 14.85 -4.41 44.47
CA ILE A 27 15.92 -3.98 43.58
C ILE A 27 16.16 -5.04 42.50
N HIS A 28 16.35 -6.31 42.90
CA HIS A 28 16.58 -7.39 41.96
C HIS A 28 15.39 -7.57 40.98
N LEU A 29 14.15 -7.42 41.46
CA LEU A 29 12.97 -7.46 40.61
C LEU A 29 12.95 -6.30 39.59
N LYS A 30 13.28 -5.08 40.02
CA LYS A 30 13.37 -3.90 39.15
C LYS A 30 14.44 -4.09 38.07
N GLU A 31 15.63 -4.56 38.43
CA GLU A 31 16.71 -4.85 37.47
C GLU A 31 16.26 -5.88 36.43
N ARG A 32 15.55 -6.93 36.85
CA ARG A 32 15.04 -7.97 35.94
C ARG A 32 13.96 -7.43 34.99
N ILE A 33 13.11 -6.53 35.47
CA ILE A 33 12.10 -5.84 34.64
C ILE A 33 12.80 -4.91 33.63
N GLU A 34 13.79 -4.15 34.07
CA GLU A 34 14.53 -3.22 33.22
C GLU A 34 15.28 -3.96 32.12
N LYS A 35 15.94 -5.07 32.46
CA LYS A 35 16.58 -5.97 31.49
C LYS A 35 15.58 -6.50 30.44
N ARG A 36 14.39 -6.93 30.85
CA ARG A 36 13.35 -7.37 29.90
C ARG A 36 12.79 -6.23 29.04
N ARG A 37 12.80 -4.99 29.53
CA ARG A 37 12.39 -3.82 28.75
C ARG A 37 13.46 -3.48 27.70
N SER A 38 14.73 -3.48 28.08
CA SER A 38 15.83 -3.23 27.14
C SER A 38 15.93 -4.33 26.07
N GLU A 39 15.78 -5.60 26.44
CA GLU A 39 15.74 -6.72 25.48
C GLU A 39 14.59 -6.56 24.46
N ARG A 40 13.39 -6.16 24.90
CA ARG A 40 12.27 -5.91 23.99
C ARG A 40 12.52 -4.71 23.07
N ALA A 41 13.09 -3.63 23.60
CA ALA A 41 13.45 -2.46 22.81
C ALA A 41 14.48 -2.82 21.72
N GLU A 42 15.47 -3.65 22.08
CA GLU A 42 16.49 -4.12 21.14
C GLU A 42 15.91 -5.06 20.08
N GLN A 43 15.03 -6.00 20.46
CA GLN A 43 14.31 -6.83 19.50
C GLN A 43 13.50 -5.99 18.51
N GLN A 44 12.86 -4.91 18.96
CA GLN A 44 12.10 -4.01 18.10
C GLN A 44 13.02 -3.23 17.15
N ARG A 45 14.19 -2.77 17.62
CA ARG A 45 15.20 -2.15 16.76
C ARG A 45 15.68 -3.10 15.68
N ILE A 46 16.06 -4.32 16.03
CA ILE A 46 16.52 -5.34 15.07
C ILE A 46 15.45 -5.65 14.03
N ARG A 47 14.17 -5.73 14.43
CA ARG A 47 13.05 -5.92 13.49
C ARG A 47 12.93 -4.75 12.53
N SER A 48 12.94 -3.51 13.04
CA SER A 48 12.86 -2.31 12.21
C SER A 48 14.04 -2.20 11.24
N GLU A 49 15.24 -2.55 11.67
CA GLU A 49 16.44 -2.49 10.83
C GLU A 49 16.41 -3.54 9.72
N ARG A 50 16.02 -4.79 10.04
CA ARG A 50 15.82 -5.85 9.03
C ARG A 50 14.74 -5.49 8.02
N GLU A 51 13.69 -4.80 8.44
CA GLU A 51 12.63 -4.35 7.53
C GLU A 51 13.11 -3.22 6.60
N LYS A 52 13.83 -2.23 7.16
CA LYS A 52 14.48 -1.18 6.37
C LYS A 52 15.49 -1.75 5.37
N GLU A 53 16.28 -2.73 5.77
CA GLU A 53 17.25 -3.38 4.88
C GLU A 53 16.56 -4.11 3.72
N ARG A 54 15.47 -4.86 3.99
CA ARG A 54 14.67 -5.49 2.93
C ARG A 54 14.10 -4.46 1.96
N GLN A 55 13.55 -3.37 2.48
CA GLN A 55 13.00 -2.29 1.67
C GLN A 55 14.08 -1.64 0.80
N LYS A 56 15.25 -1.36 1.37
CA LYS A 56 16.41 -0.81 0.65
C LYS A 56 16.91 -1.75 -0.44
N ARG A 57 17.01 -3.07 -0.18
CA ARG A 57 17.39 -4.07 -1.20
C ARG A 57 16.41 -4.13 -2.36
N LEU A 58 15.09 -4.06 -2.09
CA LEU A 58 14.07 -4.03 -3.13
C LEU A 58 14.13 -2.75 -3.97
N GLU A 59 14.45 -1.61 -3.35
CA GLU A 59 14.63 -0.34 -4.04
C GLU A 59 15.91 -0.32 -4.89
N GLU A 60 17.02 -0.84 -4.36
CA GLU A 60 18.28 -0.99 -5.11
C GLU A 60 18.14 -1.97 -6.29
N GLU A 61 17.44 -3.09 -6.11
CA GLU A 61 17.19 -4.04 -7.21
C GLU A 61 16.31 -3.42 -8.31
N ARG A 62 15.30 -2.62 -7.92
CA ARG A 62 14.48 -1.87 -8.89
C ARG A 62 15.29 -0.79 -9.60
N ALA A 63 16.10 -0.04 -8.86
CA ALA A 63 16.96 0.99 -9.43
C ALA A 63 17.97 0.39 -10.43
N ARG A 64 18.60 -0.75 -10.08
CA ARG A 64 19.52 -1.46 -10.97
C ARG A 64 18.84 -2.00 -12.23
N LYS A 65 17.63 -2.56 -12.11
CA LYS A 65 16.82 -2.98 -13.27
C LYS A 65 16.39 -1.80 -14.15
N GLU A 66 16.07 -0.66 -13.54
CA GLU A 66 15.71 0.55 -14.28
C GLU A 66 16.92 1.16 -15.02
N GLU A 67 18.10 1.13 -14.40
CA GLU A 67 19.36 1.58 -15.01
C GLU A 67 19.80 0.66 -16.16
N GLU A 68 19.70 -0.66 -15.98
CA GLU A 68 20.03 -1.63 -17.02
C GLU A 68 19.04 -1.56 -18.20
N GLU A 69 17.75 -1.35 -17.93
CA GLU A 69 16.74 -1.14 -18.98
C GLU A 69 16.93 0.20 -19.70
N ALA A 70 17.35 1.26 -18.98
CA ALA A 70 17.68 2.55 -19.58
C ALA A 70 18.91 2.44 -20.49
N LYS A 71 19.95 1.72 -20.06
CA LYS A 71 21.15 1.46 -20.88
C LYS A 71 20.83 0.63 -22.11
N ARG A 72 20.03 -0.44 -21.98
CA ARG A 72 19.58 -1.26 -23.12
C ARG A 72 18.74 -0.45 -24.11
N ARG A 73 17.85 0.42 -23.62
CA ARG A 73 17.09 1.34 -24.48
C ARG A 73 17.97 2.34 -25.21
N ALA A 74 19.01 2.87 -24.56
CA ALA A 74 19.96 3.78 -25.18
C ALA A 74 20.80 3.08 -26.26
N GLU A 75 21.25 1.86 -26.01
CA GLU A 75 21.99 1.04 -26.98
C GLU A 75 21.11 0.61 -28.16
N ASP A 76 19.86 0.23 -27.92
CA ASP A 76 18.89 -0.08 -28.97
C ASP A 76 18.51 1.16 -29.79
N ASP A 77 18.35 2.33 -29.19
CA ASP A 77 18.10 3.59 -29.91
C ASP A 77 19.33 3.99 -30.75
N ALA A 78 20.55 3.77 -30.26
CA ALA A 78 21.78 4.01 -31.02
C ALA A 78 21.96 3.03 -32.19
N LYS A 79 21.69 1.74 -31.97
CA LYS A 79 21.69 0.71 -33.04
C LYS A 79 20.60 0.98 -34.07
N LYS A 80 19.38 1.34 -33.63
CA LYS A 80 18.28 1.75 -34.50
C LYS A 80 18.62 3.00 -35.29
N LYS A 81 19.25 4.02 -34.70
CA LYS A 81 19.73 5.21 -35.43
C LYS A 81 20.76 4.86 -36.50
N LYS A 82 21.62 3.85 -36.25
CA LYS A 82 22.59 3.34 -37.24
C LYS A 82 21.93 2.52 -38.36
N THR A 83 20.80 1.86 -38.10
CA THR A 83 20.09 1.03 -39.11
C THR A 83 18.94 1.75 -39.82
N LEU A 84 18.45 2.89 -39.29
CA LEU A 84 17.33 3.67 -39.84
C LEU A 84 17.70 4.68 -40.94
N THR A 85 18.80 4.47 -41.66
CA THR A 85 19.11 5.20 -42.89
C THR A 85 18.29 4.72 -44.11
N SER A 86 17.20 3.97 -43.90
CA SER A 86 16.34 3.43 -44.97
C SER A 86 14.86 3.76 -44.75
N LEU A 87 14.46 4.89 -45.35
CA LEU A 87 13.20 5.25 -46.05
C LEU A 87 11.78 4.94 -45.51
N HIS A 88 11.55 4.33 -44.34
CA HIS A 88 10.19 4.16 -43.77
C HIS A 88 10.01 4.66 -42.32
N PHE A 89 10.49 5.88 -42.05
CA PHE A 89 10.61 6.43 -40.69
C PHE A 89 9.40 7.22 -40.17
N GLY A 90 8.39 7.54 -40.99
CA GLY A 90 7.29 8.44 -40.60
C GLY A 90 6.42 7.92 -39.44
N GLY A 91 6.00 6.65 -39.48
CA GLY A 91 5.09 6.10 -38.47
C GLY A 91 5.76 5.70 -37.16
N TYR A 92 7.04 5.32 -37.18
CA TYR A 92 7.78 4.90 -36.00
C TYR A 92 8.22 6.10 -35.15
N MET A 93 8.60 7.21 -35.79
CA MET A 93 8.94 8.45 -35.08
C MET A 93 7.79 9.07 -34.33
N GLN A 94 6.58 9.04 -34.89
CA GLN A 94 5.42 9.61 -34.23
C GLN A 94 5.06 8.86 -32.94
N LYS A 95 5.33 7.55 -32.88
CA LYS A 95 5.17 6.72 -31.68
C LYS A 95 6.30 6.96 -30.66
N LEU A 96 7.53 7.20 -31.11
CA LEU A 96 8.67 7.51 -30.24
C LEU A 96 8.60 8.93 -29.64
N VAL A 97 8.19 9.93 -30.43
CA VAL A 97 7.96 11.30 -29.96
C VAL A 97 6.82 11.33 -28.94
N LYS A 98 5.73 10.58 -29.15
CA LYS A 98 4.66 10.40 -28.14
C LYS A 98 5.12 9.67 -26.87
N LYS A 99 6.10 8.77 -26.95
CA LYS A 99 6.70 8.09 -25.78
C LYS A 99 7.72 8.95 -25.01
N ARG A 100 8.36 9.94 -25.66
CA ARG A 100 9.29 10.89 -25.03
C ARG A 100 8.60 12.07 -24.35
N SER A 101 7.35 12.37 -24.72
CA SER A 101 6.47 13.23 -23.93
C SER A 101 6.18 12.53 -22.60
N GLY A 102 6.54 13.17 -21.48
CA GLY A 102 6.65 12.58 -20.12
C GLY A 102 5.61 11.51 -19.79
N LYS A 103 6.06 10.46 -19.09
CA LYS A 103 5.37 9.22 -18.70
C LYS A 103 3.91 9.50 -18.33
N ARG A 104 3.03 9.57 -19.33
CA ARG A 104 1.59 9.80 -19.12
C ARG A 104 1.11 8.63 -18.29
N GLN A 105 0.52 8.92 -17.15
CA GLN A 105 0.01 7.91 -16.24
C GLN A 105 -0.85 6.92 -17.04
N THR A 106 -0.52 5.63 -16.95
CA THR A 106 -1.22 4.61 -17.72
C THR A 106 -2.66 4.52 -17.23
N GLU A 107 -3.61 4.13 -18.09
CA GLU A 107 -5.00 3.90 -17.67
C GLU A 107 -5.10 2.88 -16.52
N ARG A 108 -4.16 1.94 -16.44
CA ARG A 108 -4.02 1.01 -15.32
C ARG A 108 -3.66 1.71 -14.01
N GLU A 109 -2.71 2.64 -14.04
CA GLU A 109 -2.30 3.43 -12.87
C GLU A 109 -3.40 4.39 -12.43
N LYS A 110 -4.10 5.03 -13.38
CA LYS A 110 -5.25 5.90 -13.07
C LYS A 110 -6.38 5.10 -12.42
N LYS A 111 -6.75 3.96 -13.00
CA LYS A 111 -7.75 3.04 -12.41
C LYS A 111 -7.34 2.61 -11.01
N LYS A 112 -6.07 2.24 -10.79
CA LYS A 112 -5.58 1.86 -9.47
C LYS A 112 -5.69 3.02 -8.47
N LYS A 113 -5.30 4.23 -8.87
CA LYS A 113 -5.39 5.44 -8.04
C LYS A 113 -6.83 5.75 -7.64
N ILE A 114 -7.76 5.78 -8.61
CA ILE A 114 -9.18 6.06 -8.35
C ILE A 114 -9.80 5.00 -7.43
N LEU A 115 -9.48 3.71 -7.65
CA LEU A 115 -9.98 2.64 -6.79
C LEU A 115 -9.41 2.71 -5.37
N SER A 116 -8.14 3.10 -5.21
CA SER A 116 -7.58 3.32 -3.88
C SER A 116 -8.20 4.52 -3.17
N GLU A 117 -8.51 5.61 -3.88
CA GLU A 117 -9.18 6.79 -3.32
C GLU A 117 -10.61 6.47 -2.88
N ARG A 118 -11.32 5.62 -3.62
CA ARG A 118 -12.68 5.17 -3.27
C ARG A 118 -12.70 4.13 -2.14
N ARG A 119 -11.58 3.45 -1.88
CA ARG A 119 -11.50 2.40 -0.85
C ARG A 119 -11.47 3.03 0.54
N ARG A 120 -12.57 2.91 1.28
CA ARG A 120 -12.63 3.30 2.69
C ARG A 120 -11.93 2.22 3.53
N SER A 121 -10.99 2.62 4.38
CA SER A 121 -10.38 1.72 5.37
C SER A 121 -11.46 1.29 6.37
N LEU A 122 -11.48 0.00 6.69
CA LEU A 122 -12.39 -0.56 7.68
C LEU A 122 -11.60 -0.81 8.97
N ASP A 123 -11.90 -0.06 10.02
CA ASP A 123 -11.42 -0.34 11.37
C ASP A 123 -12.57 -0.95 12.17
N ILE A 124 -12.40 -2.17 12.65
CA ILE A 124 -13.44 -2.97 13.35
C ILE A 124 -13.01 -3.45 14.73
N GLU A 125 -11.76 -3.25 15.13
CA GLU A 125 -11.18 -3.95 16.29
C GLU A 125 -11.76 -3.49 17.63
N ASN A 126 -12.26 -2.25 17.70
CA ASN A 126 -12.74 -1.63 18.94
C ASN A 126 -14.22 -1.18 18.90
N LEU A 127 -15.04 -1.78 18.02
CA LEU A 127 -16.46 -1.42 17.90
C LEU A 127 -17.36 -2.29 18.78
N SER A 128 -18.36 -1.66 19.41
CA SER A 128 -19.42 -2.37 20.13
C SER A 128 -20.36 -3.11 19.18
N GLN A 129 -21.07 -4.12 19.68
CA GLN A 129 -21.96 -4.96 18.88
C GLN A 129 -23.04 -4.15 18.12
N GLU A 130 -23.62 -3.12 18.75
CA GLU A 130 -24.60 -2.25 18.09
C GLU A 130 -23.98 -1.46 16.94
N LYS A 131 -22.79 -0.87 17.16
CA LYS A 131 -22.07 -0.14 16.12
C LYS A 131 -21.61 -1.04 14.97
N LEU A 132 -21.27 -2.31 15.25
CA LEU A 132 -20.96 -3.29 14.21
C LEU A 132 -22.18 -3.59 13.33
N LYS A 133 -23.39 -3.68 13.91
CA LYS A 133 -24.63 -3.88 13.14
C LYS A 133 -24.94 -2.68 12.26
N GLU A 134 -24.79 -1.46 12.77
CA GLU A 134 -24.94 -0.24 11.98
C GLU A 134 -23.92 -0.21 10.85
N LYS A 135 -22.65 -0.51 11.14
CA LYS A 135 -21.60 -0.51 10.11
C LYS A 135 -21.83 -1.55 9.02
N ALA A 136 -22.35 -2.72 9.38
CA ALA A 136 -22.73 -3.76 8.43
C ALA A 136 -23.87 -3.28 7.50
N LYS A 137 -24.88 -2.58 8.03
CA LYS A 137 -25.94 -1.97 7.21
C LYS A 137 -25.40 -0.92 6.25
N GLU A 138 -24.56 0.00 6.73
CA GLU A 138 -23.94 1.03 5.88
C GLU A 138 -23.13 0.41 4.72
N LEU A 139 -22.33 -0.62 5.00
CA LEU A 139 -21.55 -1.32 3.97
C LEU A 139 -22.45 -2.03 2.95
N TRP A 140 -23.55 -2.62 3.43
CA TRP A 140 -24.52 -3.28 2.57
C TRP A 140 -25.23 -2.28 1.66
N GLU A 141 -25.68 -1.15 2.19
CA GLU A 141 -26.29 -0.07 1.41
C GLU A 141 -25.31 0.50 0.38
N TRP A 142 -24.05 0.69 0.77
CA TRP A 142 -23.00 1.14 -0.14
C TRP A 142 -22.76 0.14 -1.28
N MET A 143 -22.71 -1.16 -0.97
CA MET A 143 -22.57 -2.21 -1.97
C MET A 143 -23.78 -2.26 -2.91
N TYR A 144 -24.99 -2.10 -2.37
CA TYR A 144 -26.23 -2.06 -3.14
C TYR A 144 -26.25 -0.88 -4.13
N GLN A 145 -25.86 0.31 -3.68
CA GLN A 145 -25.73 1.50 -4.55
C GLN A 145 -24.75 1.26 -5.70
N LEU A 146 -23.57 0.70 -5.41
CA LEU A 146 -22.57 0.40 -6.45
C LEU A 146 -23.06 -0.62 -7.48
N GLU A 147 -23.82 -1.63 -7.06
CA GLU A 147 -24.39 -2.62 -7.98
C GLU A 147 -25.48 -2.01 -8.86
N ALA A 148 -26.32 -1.12 -8.29
CA ALA A 148 -27.33 -0.38 -9.05
C ALA A 148 -26.68 0.53 -10.13
N GLU A 149 -25.64 1.29 -9.77
CA GLU A 149 -24.88 2.11 -10.74
C GLU A 149 -24.26 1.26 -11.84
N LYS A 150 -23.66 0.11 -11.48
CA LYS A 150 -23.08 -0.82 -12.44
C LYS A 150 -24.13 -1.37 -13.41
N PHE A 151 -25.31 -1.73 -12.92
CA PHE A 151 -26.41 -2.22 -13.75
C PHE A 151 -26.84 -1.16 -14.77
N GLU A 152 -27.07 0.08 -14.34
CA GLU A 152 -27.44 1.18 -15.23
C GLU A 152 -26.36 1.41 -16.31
N LEU A 153 -25.09 1.43 -15.91
CA LEU A 153 -23.97 1.58 -16.86
C LEU A 153 -23.90 0.44 -17.88
N GLN A 154 -24.20 -0.80 -17.48
CA GLN A 154 -24.26 -1.95 -18.39
C GLN A 154 -25.41 -1.82 -19.39
N TYR A 155 -26.57 -1.35 -18.93
CA TYR A 155 -27.71 -1.09 -19.79
C TYR A 155 -27.40 0.01 -20.82
N GLN A 156 -26.86 1.15 -20.36
CA GLN A 156 -26.44 2.25 -21.23
C GLN A 156 -25.38 1.81 -22.25
N PHE A 157 -24.38 1.03 -21.82
CA PHE A 157 -23.34 0.49 -22.70
C PHE A 157 -23.93 -0.38 -23.82
N THR A 158 -24.94 -1.20 -23.49
CA THR A 158 -25.62 -2.06 -24.46
C THR A 158 -26.38 -1.22 -25.50
N ARG A 159 -27.08 -0.17 -25.06
CA ARG A 159 -27.75 0.78 -25.97
C ARG A 159 -26.76 1.51 -26.87
N GLN A 160 -25.68 2.04 -26.30
CA GLN A 160 -24.62 2.72 -27.05
C GLN A 160 -23.97 1.81 -28.09
N LYS A 161 -23.74 0.54 -27.75
CA LYS A 161 -23.19 -0.43 -28.71
C LYS A 161 -24.11 -0.59 -29.92
N TYR A 162 -25.43 -0.68 -29.71
CA TYR A 162 -26.40 -0.74 -30.80
C TYR A 162 -26.42 0.54 -31.63
N GLU A 163 -26.45 1.71 -30.99
CA GLU A 163 -26.40 3.01 -31.66
C GLU A 163 -25.15 3.17 -32.54
N VAL A 164 -23.99 2.72 -32.05
CA VAL A 164 -22.73 2.72 -32.82
C VAL A 164 -22.81 1.78 -34.03
N CYS A 165 -23.37 0.58 -33.87
CA CYS A 165 -23.56 -0.35 -34.99
C CYS A 165 -24.47 0.25 -36.07
N LEU A 166 -25.59 0.87 -35.67
CA LEU A 166 -26.48 1.55 -36.60
C LEU A 166 -25.79 2.72 -37.30
N GLY A 167 -25.05 3.54 -36.56
CA GLY A 167 -24.29 4.66 -37.11
C GLY A 167 -23.25 4.19 -38.14
N HIS A 168 -22.58 3.07 -37.87
CA HIS A 168 -21.64 2.46 -38.80
C HIS A 168 -22.33 1.99 -40.10
N ASN A 169 -23.46 1.29 -40.00
CA ASN A 169 -24.21 0.83 -41.17
C ASN A 169 -24.68 2.00 -42.04
N ARG A 170 -25.25 3.05 -41.42
CA ARG A 170 -25.69 4.26 -42.13
C ARG A 170 -24.53 4.97 -42.84
N ALA A 171 -23.36 5.06 -42.20
CA ALA A 171 -22.18 5.67 -42.80
C ALA A 171 -21.71 4.87 -44.03
N THR A 172 -21.70 3.54 -43.94
CA THR A 172 -21.35 2.64 -45.04
C THR A 172 -22.34 2.76 -46.20
N GLU A 173 -23.64 2.76 -45.92
CA GLU A 173 -24.69 2.96 -46.93
C GLU A 173 -24.53 4.30 -47.67
N GLN A 174 -24.30 5.39 -46.94
CA GLN A 174 -24.05 6.70 -47.54
C GLN A 174 -22.79 6.72 -48.40
N GLN A 175 -21.74 6.01 -48.00
CA GLN A 175 -20.51 5.89 -48.79
C GLN A 175 -20.75 5.08 -50.07
N SER A 176 -21.47 3.96 -50.00
CA SER A 176 -21.83 3.16 -51.18
C SER A 176 -22.73 3.94 -52.14
N HIS A 177 -23.71 4.70 -51.65
CA HIS A 177 -24.53 5.57 -52.49
C HIS A 177 -23.72 6.64 -53.21
N ARG A 178 -22.71 7.22 -52.56
CA ARG A 178 -21.78 8.19 -53.19
C ARG A 178 -20.84 7.58 -54.22
N GLN A 179 -20.53 6.29 -54.11
CA GLN A 179 -19.67 5.60 -55.09
C GLN A 179 -20.45 5.07 -56.30
N ASN A 180 -21.76 4.86 -56.13
CA ASN A 180 -22.66 4.35 -57.17
C ASN A 180 -23.49 5.45 -57.87
N SER A 181 -23.31 6.72 -57.48
CA SER A 181 -23.86 7.90 -58.17
C SER A 181 -22.75 8.59 -58.96
#